data_AF-A0ABD5P3T2-F1
#
_entry.id   AF-A0ABD5P3T2-F1
#
_cell.length_a   1.000
_cell.length_b   1.000
_cell.length_c   1.000
_cell.angle_alpha   90.00
_cell.angle_beta   90.00
_cell.angle_gamma   90.00
#
_symmetry.space_group_name_H-M   'P 1'
#
loop_
_entity.id
_entity.type
_entity.pdbx_description
1 polymer ?
#
loop_
_entity_poly.entity_id
_entity_poly.type
_entity_poly.pdbx_seq_one_letter_code
_entity_poly.pdbx_strand_id
1 'polypeptide(L)'
;MRSKRLQQEIDDLVAQGWRIEDETRDRVVMVDREYGSLASHVVVALLTIWWTLGLGNVAWGLYNYLTRSRRRVLWDDEGTPTGKVITCPECDAVVSEGARYCRACGVKLADAMAEDETA
;
A
#
# COMPACT_ATOMS: atom_id res chain seq x y z
N MET A 1 44.35 -30.60 -21.71
CA MET A 1 44.71 -31.30 -20.45
C MET A 1 45.52 -30.33 -19.60
N ARG A 2 45.14 -30.08 -18.34
CA ARG A 2 45.83 -29.10 -17.47
C ARG A 2 47.22 -29.59 -17.05
N SER A 3 48.11 -28.65 -16.73
CA SER A 3 49.43 -28.99 -16.21
C SER A 3 49.33 -29.54 -14.78
N LYS A 4 50.18 -30.51 -14.45
CA LYS A 4 50.15 -31.17 -13.12
C LYS A 4 50.35 -30.20 -11.96
N ARG A 5 51.17 -29.16 -12.15
CA ARG A 5 51.43 -28.13 -11.13
C ARG A 5 50.18 -27.30 -10.83
N LEU A 6 49.43 -26.88 -11.86
CA LEU A 6 48.20 -26.13 -11.68
C LEU A 6 47.13 -26.98 -10.98
N GLN A 7 47.06 -28.27 -11.30
CA GLN A 7 46.17 -29.19 -10.61
C GLN A 7 46.53 -29.31 -9.12
N GLN A 8 47.81 -29.47 -8.79
CA GLN A 8 48.26 -29.57 -7.39
C GLN A 8 47.92 -28.31 -6.57
N GLU A 9 48.10 -27.12 -7.13
CA GLU A 9 47.82 -25.86 -6.42
C GLU A 9 46.31 -25.64 -6.21
N ILE A 10 45.48 -26.03 -7.18
CA ILE A 10 44.02 -26.04 -7.01
C ILE A 10 43.62 -27.01 -5.90
N ASP A 11 44.18 -28.22 -5.91
CA ASP A 11 43.88 -29.25 -4.91
C ASP A 11 44.23 -28.77 -3.49
N ASP A 12 45.37 -28.09 -3.32
CA ASP A 12 45.80 -27.52 -2.03
C ASP A 12 44.87 -26.39 -1.53
N LEU A 13 44.37 -25.55 -2.43
CA LEU A 13 43.45 -24.46 -2.07
C LEU A 13 42.04 -24.97 -1.75
N VAL A 14 41.57 -25.98 -2.47
CA VAL A 14 40.32 -26.67 -2.12
C VAL A 14 40.44 -27.34 -0.75
N ALA A 15 41.59 -27.98 -0.46
CA ALA A 15 41.84 -28.58 0.84
C ALA A 15 41.82 -27.55 1.99
N GLN A 16 42.20 -26.31 1.70
CA GLN A 16 42.13 -25.18 2.65
C GLN A 16 40.72 -24.59 2.79
N GLY A 17 39.72 -25.09 2.05
CA GLY A 17 38.31 -24.69 2.17
C GLY A 17 37.85 -23.65 1.15
N TRP A 18 38.71 -23.23 0.22
CA TRP A 18 38.35 -22.30 -0.86
C TRP A 18 37.41 -22.99 -1.87
N ARG A 19 36.32 -22.31 -2.25
CA ARG A 19 35.38 -22.84 -3.27
C ARG A 19 35.67 -22.23 -4.64
N ILE A 20 35.55 -23.05 -5.69
CA ILE A 20 35.67 -22.64 -7.08
C ILE A 20 34.36 -21.97 -7.51
N GLU A 21 34.41 -20.71 -7.93
CA GLU A 21 33.23 -19.94 -8.35
C GLU A 21 33.03 -19.99 -9.88
N ASP A 22 34.12 -19.93 -10.65
CA ASP A 22 34.10 -20.06 -12.11
C ASP A 22 35.31 -20.85 -12.61
N GLU A 23 35.06 -21.76 -13.57
CA GLU A 23 36.07 -22.63 -14.15
C GLU A 23 36.08 -22.49 -15.67
N THR A 24 37.09 -21.79 -16.20
CA THR A 24 37.38 -21.71 -17.63
C THR A 24 38.53 -22.66 -17.99
N ARG A 25 38.69 -23.01 -19.28
CA ARG A 25 39.74 -23.94 -19.76
C ARG A 25 41.16 -23.55 -19.30
N ASP A 26 41.45 -22.25 -19.16
CA ASP A 26 42.79 -21.73 -18.87
C ASP A 26 42.96 -21.08 -17.48
N ARG A 27 41.89 -20.91 -16.68
CA ARG A 27 41.98 -20.32 -15.33
C ARG A 27 40.84 -20.78 -14.42
N VAL A 28 41.12 -20.80 -13.11
CA VAL A 28 40.16 -21.11 -12.05
C VAL A 28 40.15 -19.94 -11.07
N VAL A 29 38.99 -19.35 -10.82
CA VAL A 29 38.83 -18.27 -9.83
C VAL A 29 38.19 -18.88 -8.58
N MET A 30 38.88 -18.71 -7.45
CA MET A 30 38.45 -19.24 -6.16
C MET A 30 38.19 -18.06 -5.22
N VAL A 31 37.10 -18.14 -4.46
CA VAL A 31 36.70 -17.11 -3.51
C VAL A 31 36.42 -17.77 -2.17
N ASP A 32 37.04 -17.25 -1.12
CA ASP A 32 36.63 -17.54 0.26
C ASP A 32 35.81 -16.37 0.80
N ARG A 33 34.68 -16.68 1.44
CA ARG A 33 33.75 -15.66 1.91
C ARG A 33 33.16 -16.06 3.26
N GLU A 34 33.79 -15.57 4.31
CA GLU A 34 33.31 -15.70 5.68
C GLU A 34 32.25 -14.63 5.97
N TYR A 35 30.98 -15.00 5.94
CA TYR A 35 29.87 -14.07 6.20
C TYR A 35 29.65 -13.75 7.69
N GLY A 36 30.62 -14.03 8.56
CA GLY A 36 30.47 -13.89 10.01
C GLY A 36 29.42 -14.85 10.61
N SER A 37 29.31 -14.87 11.94
CA SER A 37 28.41 -15.82 12.62
C SER A 37 26.93 -15.46 12.45
N LEU A 38 26.03 -16.46 12.46
CA LEU A 38 24.59 -16.21 12.50
C LEU A 38 24.18 -15.44 13.76
N ALA A 39 24.82 -15.73 14.89
CA ALA A 39 24.55 -15.09 16.17
C ALA A 39 24.80 -13.56 16.12
N SER A 40 25.91 -13.13 15.50
CA SER A 40 26.20 -11.69 15.35
C SER A 40 25.14 -10.98 14.51
N HIS A 41 24.63 -11.63 13.46
CA HIS A 41 23.54 -11.06 12.65
C HIS A 41 22.24 -10.91 13.46
N VAL A 42 21.88 -11.92 14.25
CA VAL A 42 20.69 -11.88 15.11
C VAL A 42 20.79 -10.76 16.15
N VAL A 43 21.95 -10.59 16.79
CA VAL A 43 22.16 -9.53 17.78
C VAL A 43 22.03 -8.15 17.14
N VAL A 44 22.68 -7.92 15.99
CA VAL A 44 22.57 -6.63 15.28
C VAL A 44 21.13 -6.38 14.84
N ALA A 45 20.44 -7.39 14.31
CA ALA A 45 19.04 -7.29 13.94
C ALA A 45 18.15 -6.91 15.14
N LEU A 46 18.29 -7.58 16.28
CA LEU A 46 17.51 -7.26 17.48
C LEU A 46 17.79 -5.85 18.01
N LEU A 47 19.07 -5.45 18.05
CA LEU A 47 19.46 -4.14 18.58
C LEU A 47 19.12 -2.97 17.65
N THR A 48 19.04 -3.18 16.34
CA THR A 48 18.83 -2.07 15.38
C THR A 48 17.42 -2.00 14.81
N ILE A 49 16.75 -3.14 14.65
CA ILE A 49 15.40 -3.21 14.08
C ILE A 49 14.35 -2.80 15.12
N TRP A 50 14.52 -3.16 16.39
CA TRP A 50 13.50 -2.89 17.42
C TRP A 50 13.33 -1.39 17.75
N TRP A 51 14.40 -0.59 17.66
CA TRP A 51 14.36 0.82 18.02
C TRP A 51 13.60 1.70 17.03
N THR A 52 13.52 1.32 15.75
CA THR A 52 12.81 2.11 14.72
C THR A 52 11.52 1.45 14.25
N LEU A 53 11.53 0.13 14.06
CA LEU A 53 10.39 -0.63 13.53
C LEU A 53 9.37 -1.00 14.62
N GLY A 54 9.81 -1.21 15.86
CA GLY A 54 8.95 -1.52 17.00
C GLY A 54 8.37 -0.27 17.65
N LEU A 55 9.20 0.51 18.34
CA LEU A 55 8.76 1.69 19.09
C LEU A 55 8.13 2.78 18.22
N GLY A 56 8.69 3.02 17.03
CA GLY A 56 8.16 4.00 16.08
C GLY A 56 6.75 3.65 15.60
N ASN A 57 6.50 2.39 15.26
CA ASN A 57 5.19 1.94 14.78
C ASN A 57 4.14 1.91 15.91
N VAL A 58 4.54 1.53 17.13
CA VAL A 58 3.65 1.60 18.31
C VAL A 58 3.28 3.06 18.61
N ALA A 59 4.24 3.97 18.64
CA ALA A 59 3.97 5.40 18.87
C ALA A 59 3.09 6.01 17.77
N TRP A 60 3.38 5.69 16.49
CA TRP A 60 2.58 6.16 15.37
C TRP A 60 1.17 5.57 15.37
N GLY A 61 1.04 4.28 15.64
CA GLY A 61 -0.26 3.59 15.74
C GLY A 61 -1.12 4.16 16.86
N LEU A 62 -0.53 4.41 18.04
CA LEU A 62 -1.21 5.08 19.15
C LEU A 62 -1.62 6.51 18.78
N TYR A 63 -0.71 7.30 18.20
CA TYR A 63 -1.02 8.64 17.74
C TYR A 63 -2.19 8.65 16.74
N ASN A 64 -2.14 7.81 15.71
CA ASN A 64 -3.18 7.75 14.68
C ASN A 64 -4.51 7.25 15.24
N TYR A 65 -4.49 6.26 16.14
CA TYR A 65 -5.70 5.77 16.82
C TYR A 65 -6.36 6.86 17.67
N LEU A 66 -5.56 7.60 18.45
CA LEU A 66 -6.07 8.68 19.31
C LEU A 66 -6.53 9.90 18.50
N THR A 67 -5.93 10.19 17.35
CA THR A 67 -6.21 11.41 16.57
C THR A 67 -7.17 11.24 15.38
N ARG A 68 -7.33 10.04 14.81
CA ARG A 68 -8.08 9.83 13.55
C ARG A 68 -9.36 9.01 13.68
N SER A 69 -9.95 8.87 14.86
CA SER A 69 -11.22 8.16 15.05
C SER A 69 -12.44 8.95 14.54
N ARG A 70 -12.53 9.22 13.23
CA ARG A 70 -13.76 9.70 12.57
C ARG A 70 -14.52 8.52 11.97
N ARG A 71 -15.59 8.11 12.66
CA ARG A 71 -16.57 7.12 12.17
C ARG A 71 -17.49 7.77 11.13
N ARG A 72 -17.63 7.17 9.94
CA ARG A 72 -18.69 7.52 8.98
C ARG A 72 -19.55 6.30 8.72
N VAL A 73 -20.87 6.47 8.77
CA VAL A 73 -21.86 5.45 8.43
C VAL A 73 -22.29 5.74 6.99
N LEU A 74 -22.20 4.75 6.11
CA LEU A 74 -22.78 4.78 4.77
C LEU A 74 -24.08 4.00 4.81
N TRP A 75 -25.10 4.52 4.16
CA TRP A 75 -26.36 3.84 3.89
C TRP A 75 -26.34 3.40 2.42
N ASP A 76 -27.01 2.29 2.11
CA ASP A 76 -27.12 1.84 0.73
C ASP A 76 -28.28 2.56 0.05
N ASP A 77 -27.99 3.24 -1.06
CA ASP A 77 -28.96 4.01 -1.84
C ASP A 77 -29.60 3.13 -2.94
N GLU A 78 -29.90 1.86 -2.63
CA GLU A 78 -30.61 0.91 -3.52
C GLU A 78 -32.10 1.23 -3.67
N GLY A 79 -32.42 2.51 -3.83
CA GLY A 79 -33.78 3.01 -4.00
C GLY A 79 -33.87 4.29 -4.81
N THR A 80 -32.85 4.67 -5.60
CA THR A 80 -32.97 5.85 -6.48
C THR A 80 -33.89 5.51 -7.66
N PRO A 81 -35.14 6.03 -7.71
CA PRO A 81 -36.01 5.81 -8.84
C PRO A 81 -35.44 6.60 -10.02
N THR A 82 -35.44 6.02 -11.21
CA THR A 82 -35.30 6.73 -12.48
C THR A 82 -36.51 7.65 -12.67
N GLY A 83 -36.61 8.70 -11.86
CA GLY A 83 -37.68 9.67 -11.86
C GLY A 83 -37.51 10.69 -13.00
N LYS A 84 -38.63 11.17 -13.52
CA LYS A 84 -38.69 12.28 -14.48
C LYS A 84 -37.93 13.48 -13.91
N VAL A 85 -37.42 14.33 -14.80
CA VAL A 85 -36.65 15.51 -14.42
C VAL A 85 -37.54 16.74 -14.55
N ILE A 86 -37.58 17.58 -13.51
CA ILE A 86 -38.29 18.85 -13.47
C ILE A 86 -37.30 20.01 -13.33
N THR A 87 -37.70 21.21 -13.76
CA THR A 87 -36.90 22.43 -13.62
C THR A 87 -37.38 23.20 -12.39
N CYS A 88 -36.44 23.66 -11.56
CA CYS A 88 -36.75 24.49 -10.41
C CYS A 88 -37.25 25.88 -10.86
N PRO A 89 -38.43 26.34 -10.43
CA PRO A 89 -38.99 27.63 -10.88
C PRO A 89 -38.24 28.86 -10.36
N GLU A 90 -37.43 28.72 -9.30
CA GLU A 90 -36.75 29.85 -8.65
C GLU A 90 -35.35 30.13 -9.24
N CYS A 91 -34.69 29.12 -9.80
CA CYS A 91 -33.29 29.25 -10.24
C CYS A 91 -32.94 28.42 -11.49
N ASP A 92 -33.95 27.83 -12.14
CA ASP A 92 -33.83 27.02 -13.35
C ASP A 92 -32.92 25.79 -13.25
N ALA A 93 -32.55 25.37 -12.03
CA ALA A 93 -31.76 24.16 -11.83
C ALA A 93 -32.56 22.89 -12.18
N VAL A 94 -31.88 21.91 -12.73
CA VAL A 94 -32.43 20.60 -13.10
C VAL A 94 -32.54 19.72 -11.84
N VAL A 95 -33.75 19.26 -11.49
CA VAL A 95 -34.04 18.49 -10.27
C VAL A 95 -34.87 17.23 -10.57
N SER A 96 -34.76 16.19 -9.75
CA SER A 96 -35.56 14.96 -9.88
C SER A 96 -36.99 15.14 -9.36
N GLU A 97 -37.99 14.64 -10.08
CA GLU A 97 -39.39 14.57 -9.66
C GLU A 97 -39.48 13.76 -8.35
N GLY A 98 -39.97 14.41 -7.28
CA GLY A 98 -40.00 13.86 -5.91
C GLY A 98 -38.90 14.39 -4.96
N ALA A 99 -37.99 15.25 -5.42
CA ALA A 99 -37.08 15.95 -4.51
C ALA A 99 -37.85 16.94 -3.62
N ARG A 100 -37.64 16.86 -2.29
CA ARG A 100 -38.31 17.78 -1.34
C ARG A 100 -37.77 19.21 -1.43
N TYR A 101 -36.54 19.39 -1.90
CA TYR A 101 -35.86 20.67 -2.00
C TYR A 101 -34.91 20.70 -3.20
N CYS A 102 -34.69 21.89 -3.77
CA CYS A 102 -33.71 22.10 -4.82
C CYS A 102 -32.30 22.08 -4.21
N ARG A 103 -31.39 21.27 -4.77
CA ARG A 103 -29.99 21.19 -4.32
C ARG A 103 -29.13 22.40 -4.72
N ALA A 104 -29.59 23.24 -5.66
CA ALA A 104 -28.86 24.41 -6.12
C ALA A 104 -29.17 25.66 -5.30
N CYS A 105 -30.45 25.98 -5.06
CA CYS A 105 -30.86 27.19 -4.35
C CYS A 105 -31.49 26.93 -2.96
N GLY A 106 -31.89 25.69 -2.64
CA GLY A 106 -32.47 25.33 -1.35
C GLY A 106 -33.98 25.54 -1.20
N VAL A 107 -34.69 26.00 -2.24
CA VAL A 107 -36.17 26.15 -2.19
C VAL A 107 -36.87 24.80 -2.02
N LYS A 108 -37.99 24.77 -1.30
CA LYS A 108 -38.84 23.58 -1.16
C LYS A 108 -39.71 23.40 -2.40
N LEU A 109 -39.71 22.20 -2.97
CA LEU A 109 -40.45 21.91 -4.20
C LEU A 109 -41.84 21.31 -3.94
N ALA A 110 -42.08 20.81 -2.72
CA ALA A 110 -43.37 20.24 -2.34
C ALA A 110 -44.53 21.27 -2.34
N ASP A 111 -44.21 22.54 -2.10
CA ASP A 111 -45.19 23.63 -2.08
C ASP A 111 -45.40 24.22 -3.49
N ALA A 112 -44.31 24.38 -4.28
CA ALA A 112 -44.35 24.97 -5.62
C ALA A 112 -45.08 24.13 -6.69
N MET A 113 -45.12 22.80 -6.53
CA MET A 113 -45.86 21.91 -7.46
C MET A 113 -47.37 21.92 -7.22
N ALA A 114 -47.83 22.32 -6.03
CA ALA A 114 -49.26 22.37 -5.68
C ALA A 114 -49.96 23.66 -6.13
N GLU A 115 -49.19 24.73 -6.37
CA GLU A 115 -49.72 26.03 -6.77
C GLU A 115 -50.04 26.08 -8.29
N ASP A 116 -49.27 25.37 -9.12
CA ASP A 116 -49.43 25.32 -10.59
C ASP A 116 -50.58 24.41 -11.08
N GLU A 117 -51.07 23.48 -10.24
CA GLU A 117 -52.25 22.64 -10.57
C GLU A 117 -53.60 23.33 -10.31
N THR A 118 -53.61 24.55 -9.77
CA THR A 118 -54.84 25.32 -9.48
C THR A 118 -55.04 26.59 -10.32
N ALA A 119 -54.20 26.81 -11.34
CA ALA A 119 -54.31 27.93 -12.28
C ALA A 119 -55.04 27.56 -13.58
#